data_AF-A0AAW1MY16-F1
#
_entry.id   AF-A0AAW1MY16-F1
#
_cell.length_a   1.000
_cell.length_b   1.000
_cell.length_c   1.000
_cell.angle_alpha   90.00
_cell.angle_beta   90.00
_cell.angle_gamma   90.00
#
_symmetry.space_group_name_H-M   'P 1'
#
loop_
_entity.id
_entity.type
_entity.pdbx_description
1 polymer ?
#
loop_
_entity_poly.entity_id
_entity_poly.type
_entity_poly.pdbx_seq_one_letter_code
_entity_poly.pdbx_strand_id
1 'polypeptide(L)'
;MKGYFSLPSSDTNTLQNAGWDVSTWLSPHVDSKGFFSVSIPLKMLLGFAEDFKSIIMNVTQELVLKRSSDDKDAVYQTNTDEEVKVIIDKVVWRVPHIKAGLRSDLQLTKIADRNVLLEMSFRGWELHEYPTLPETTTHNWIIKTAPSL
;
A
#
# COMPACT_ATOMS: atom_id res chain seq x y z
N MET A 1 6.83 3.09 5.37
CA MET A 1 6.23 2.11 4.45
C MET A 1 6.27 0.72 5.10
N LYS A 2 5.11 0.07 5.32
CA LYS A 2 5.03 -1.21 6.05
C LYS A 2 5.93 -2.26 5.40
N GLY A 3 6.78 -2.90 6.19
CA GLY A 3 7.48 -4.10 5.79
C GLY A 3 8.69 -3.92 4.88
N TYR A 4 9.04 -2.73 4.38
CA TYR A 4 10.20 -2.57 3.48
C TYR A 4 11.49 -3.20 4.05
N PHE A 5 11.68 -3.13 5.38
CA PHE A 5 12.80 -3.73 6.10
C PHE A 5 12.56 -5.18 6.60
N SER A 6 11.34 -5.70 6.52
CA SER A 6 10.96 -6.99 7.11
C SER A 6 10.28 -7.95 6.12
N LEU A 7 10.47 -7.74 4.82
CA LEU A 7 9.88 -8.61 3.79
C LEU A 7 10.60 -9.96 3.74
N PRO A 8 9.85 -11.08 3.66
CA PRO A 8 10.45 -12.37 3.35
C PRO A 8 10.99 -12.37 1.92
N SER A 9 12.00 -13.19 1.64
CA SER A 9 12.70 -13.23 0.34
C SER A 9 11.77 -13.45 -0.86
N SER A 10 10.64 -14.12 -0.67
CA SER A 10 9.59 -14.31 -1.69
C SER A 10 8.89 -13.01 -2.08
N ASP A 11 8.63 -12.14 -1.10
CA ASP A 11 8.00 -10.84 -1.35
C ASP A 11 9.00 -9.87 -1.99
N THR A 12 10.30 -10.00 -1.71
CA THR A 12 11.35 -9.21 -2.37
C THR A 12 11.35 -9.42 -3.89
N ASN A 13 11.21 -10.66 -4.36
CA ASN A 13 11.16 -10.95 -5.80
C ASN A 13 9.92 -10.36 -6.48
N THR A 14 8.76 -10.39 -5.80
CA THR A 14 7.55 -9.77 -6.34
C THR A 14 7.63 -8.25 -6.36
N LEU A 15 8.30 -7.66 -5.38
CA LEU A 15 8.59 -6.23 -5.35
C LEU A 15 9.59 -5.81 -6.44
N GLN A 16 10.64 -6.58 -6.67
CA GLN A 16 11.58 -6.32 -7.75
C GLN A 16 10.88 -6.34 -9.13
N ASN A 17 10.01 -7.33 -9.36
CA ASN A 17 9.16 -7.37 -10.56
C ASN A 17 8.16 -6.20 -10.64
N ALA A 18 7.82 -5.60 -9.50
CA ALA A 18 6.93 -4.45 -9.39
C ALA A 18 7.66 -3.10 -9.54
N GLY A 19 8.97 -3.11 -9.82
CA GLY A 19 9.82 -1.92 -9.97
C GLY A 19 10.50 -1.46 -8.67
N TRP A 20 10.38 -2.23 -7.58
CA TRP A 20 11.00 -1.96 -6.29
C TRP A 20 12.25 -2.83 -6.12
N ASP A 21 13.41 -2.35 -6.55
CA ASP A 21 14.68 -3.04 -6.25
C ASP A 21 15.16 -2.69 -4.83
N VAL A 22 14.98 -3.62 -3.91
CA VAL A 22 15.42 -3.49 -2.50
C VAL A 22 16.94 -3.65 -2.36
N SER A 23 17.61 -4.25 -3.36
CA SER A 23 19.02 -4.60 -3.29
C SER A 23 19.96 -3.48 -3.73
N THR A 24 19.51 -2.61 -4.64
CA THR A 24 20.32 -1.47 -5.10
C THR A 24 19.54 -0.17 -5.06
N TRP A 25 19.71 0.58 -3.97
CA TRP A 25 19.25 1.97 -3.80
C TRP A 25 19.80 2.95 -4.85
N LEU A 26 20.67 2.46 -5.75
CA LEU A 26 21.50 3.21 -6.69
C LEU A 26 21.18 2.89 -8.16
N SER A 27 20.26 1.97 -8.44
CA SER A 27 19.86 1.64 -9.82
C SER A 27 18.45 2.18 -10.07
N PRO A 28 18.28 3.44 -10.49
CA PRO A 28 16.97 3.97 -10.79
C PRO A 28 16.31 3.11 -11.88
N HIS A 29 15.11 2.60 -11.61
CA HIS A 29 14.31 1.84 -12.59
C HIS A 29 13.66 2.81 -13.60
N VAL A 30 14.51 3.57 -14.27
CA VAL A 30 14.17 4.65 -15.19
C VAL A 30 14.67 4.24 -16.57
N ASP A 31 13.78 4.27 -17.56
CA ASP A 31 14.14 4.04 -18.96
C ASP A 31 15.11 5.14 -19.43
N SER A 32 15.85 4.85 -20.51
CA SER A 32 16.69 5.79 -21.27
C SER A 32 16.04 7.14 -21.58
N LYS A 33 14.70 7.21 -21.54
CA LYS A 33 13.88 8.40 -21.79
C LYS A 33 13.41 9.13 -20.51
N GLY A 34 13.79 8.67 -19.32
CA GLY A 34 13.38 9.29 -18.06
C GLY A 34 12.02 8.83 -17.51
N PHE A 35 11.38 7.82 -18.12
CA PHE A 35 10.11 7.28 -17.64
C PHE A 35 10.34 6.12 -16.67
N PHE A 36 9.50 6.05 -15.64
CA PHE A 36 9.46 4.92 -14.71
C PHE A 36 8.02 4.45 -14.51
N SER A 37 7.88 3.17 -14.17
CA SER A 37 6.60 2.57 -13.80
C SER A 37 6.80 1.78 -12.52
N VAL A 38 5.98 2.07 -11.52
CA VAL A 38 6.01 1.41 -10.22
C VAL A 38 4.63 0.85 -9.92
N SER A 39 4.59 -0.36 -9.38
CA SER A 39 3.35 -0.94 -8.86
C SER A 39 3.47 -1.18 -7.36
N ILE A 40 2.46 -0.75 -6.61
CA ILE A 40 2.44 -0.89 -5.15
C ILE A 40 1.37 -1.92 -4.79
N PRO A 41 1.74 -3.05 -4.17
CA PRO A 41 0.76 -4.02 -3.70
C PRO A 41 -0.22 -3.37 -2.71
N LEU A 42 -1.53 -3.53 -2.93
CA LEU A 42 -2.54 -2.95 -2.04
C LEU A 42 -2.42 -3.45 -0.59
N LYS A 43 -1.93 -4.69 -0.37
CA LYS A 43 -1.62 -5.24 0.97
C LYS A 43 -0.66 -4.36 1.80
N MET A 44 0.13 -3.54 1.11
CA MET A 44 1.13 -2.67 1.72
C MET A 44 0.55 -1.31 2.15
N LEU A 45 -0.47 -0.84 1.43
CA LEU A 45 -1.15 0.43 1.69
C LEU A 45 -2.38 0.25 2.59
N LEU A 46 -3.09 -0.86 2.40
CA LEU A 46 -4.38 -1.15 3.02
C LEU A 46 -4.23 -2.39 3.90
N GLY A 47 -4.19 -2.19 5.22
CA GLY A 47 -4.01 -3.29 6.18
C GLY A 47 -5.08 -4.39 6.07
N PHE A 48 -6.31 -4.04 5.67
CA PHE A 48 -7.36 -5.05 5.46
C PHE A 48 -7.07 -5.95 4.24
N ALA A 49 -6.36 -5.46 3.23
CA ALA A 49 -6.09 -6.21 1.99
C ALA A 49 -5.06 -7.34 2.18
N GLU A 50 -4.46 -7.45 3.37
CA GLU A 50 -3.57 -8.55 3.74
C GLU A 50 -4.35 -9.80 4.19
N ASP A 51 -5.36 -9.62 5.04
CA ASP A 51 -6.05 -10.72 5.73
C ASP A 51 -7.50 -10.93 5.26
N PHE A 52 -8.12 -9.94 4.61
CA PHE A 52 -9.52 -10.00 4.23
C PHE A 52 -9.76 -10.93 3.03
N LYS A 53 -10.36 -12.09 3.30
CA LYS A 53 -10.63 -13.14 2.29
C LYS A 53 -12.09 -13.16 1.81
N SER A 54 -12.92 -12.27 2.33
CA SER A 54 -14.35 -12.20 2.00
C SER A 54 -14.59 -11.30 0.77
N ILE A 55 -15.74 -11.50 0.12
CA ILE A 55 -16.15 -10.67 -1.02
C ILE A 55 -16.93 -9.47 -0.50
N ILE A 56 -16.57 -8.28 -0.96
CA ILE A 56 -17.36 -7.07 -0.74
C ILE A 56 -18.28 -6.89 -1.94
N MET A 57 -19.59 -6.79 -1.70
CA MET A 57 -20.60 -6.66 -2.76
C MET A 57 -21.28 -5.32 -2.69
N ASN A 58 -21.62 -4.75 -3.84
CA ASN A 58 -22.38 -3.51 -3.97
C ASN A 58 -21.78 -2.31 -3.18
N VAL A 59 -20.44 -2.25 -3.05
CA VAL A 59 -19.74 -1.13 -2.41
C VAL A 59 -19.06 -0.29 -3.46
N THR A 60 -19.34 1.00 -3.44
CA THR A 60 -18.56 2.01 -4.17
C THR A 60 -17.22 2.21 -3.44
N GLN A 61 -16.13 1.95 -4.14
CA GLN A 61 -14.78 2.16 -3.61
C GLN A 61 -14.23 3.48 -4.17
N GLU A 62 -13.64 4.30 -3.29
CA GLU A 62 -12.97 5.55 -3.67
C GLU A 62 -11.53 5.53 -3.13
N LEU A 63 -10.58 5.94 -3.97
CA LEU A 63 -9.19 6.10 -3.58
C LEU A 63 -8.77 7.56 -3.81
N VAL A 64 -8.54 8.28 -2.71
CA VAL A 64 -8.09 9.67 -2.73
C VAL A 64 -6.60 9.71 -2.45
N LEU A 65 -5.83 10.24 -3.40
CA LEU A 65 -4.39 10.47 -3.25
C LEU A 65 -4.15 11.96 -3.05
N LYS A 66 -3.45 12.31 -1.96
CA LYS A 66 -3.00 13.67 -1.69
C LYS A 66 -1.50 13.74 -1.94
N ARG A 67 -1.08 14.65 -2.81
CA ARG A 67 0.33 14.93 -3.11
C ARG A 67 0.70 16.29 -2.53
N SER A 68 1.92 16.42 -2.02
CA SER A 68 2.47 17.74 -1.69
C SER A 68 2.55 18.62 -2.94
N SER A 69 2.66 19.93 -2.73
CA SER A 69 2.91 20.88 -3.82
C SER A 69 4.33 20.80 -4.37
N ASP A 70 5.25 20.21 -3.61
CA ASP A 70 6.66 20.02 -3.97
C ASP A 70 7.03 18.54 -4.18
N ASP A 71 8.11 18.34 -4.93
CA ASP A 71 8.60 17.03 -5.38
C ASP A 71 9.94 16.64 -4.74
N LYS A 72 10.39 17.41 -3.75
CA LYS A 72 11.68 17.24 -3.08
C LYS A 72 11.80 15.90 -2.37
N ASP A 73 10.68 15.41 -1.81
CA ASP A 73 10.63 14.12 -1.10
C ASP A 73 10.54 12.92 -2.06
N ALA A 74 10.27 13.15 -3.34
CA ALA A 74 10.09 12.08 -4.32
C ALA A 74 11.41 11.61 -4.97
N VAL A 75 12.46 12.42 -4.90
CA VAL A 75 13.73 12.17 -5.60
C VAL A 75 14.91 12.42 -4.69
N TYR A 76 15.84 11.47 -4.65
CA TYR A 76 17.13 11.67 -3.99
C TYR A 76 18.05 12.46 -4.93
N GLN A 77 18.34 13.71 -4.59
CA GLN A 77 19.25 14.57 -5.34
C GLN A 77 20.61 14.67 -4.64
N THR A 78 21.70 14.59 -5.41
CA THR A 78 23.05 14.88 -4.91
C THR A 78 23.43 16.36 -5.03
N ASN A 79 22.78 17.11 -5.93
CA ASN A 79 22.99 18.54 -6.15
C ASN A 79 21.69 19.31 -5.85
N THR A 80 21.77 20.31 -4.98
CA THR A 80 20.60 21.06 -4.46
C THR A 80 20.06 22.13 -5.42
N ASP A 81 20.81 22.44 -6.49
CA ASP A 81 20.51 23.55 -7.40
C ASP A 81 19.59 23.17 -8.59
N GLU A 82 19.22 21.89 -8.72
CA GLU A 82 18.36 21.42 -9.80
C GLU A 82 16.90 21.28 -9.34
N GLU A 83 15.99 22.03 -9.97
CA GLU A 83 14.55 21.83 -9.77
C GLU A 83 14.11 20.54 -10.46
N VAL A 84 13.85 19.49 -9.67
CA VAL A 84 13.26 18.25 -10.18
C VAL A 84 11.75 18.30 -10.06
N LYS A 85 11.09 17.88 -11.14
CA LYS A 85 9.63 17.78 -11.22
C LYS A 85 9.23 16.38 -11.65
N VAL A 86 8.37 15.75 -10.86
CA VAL A 86 7.82 14.43 -11.18
C VAL A 86 6.43 14.60 -11.81
N ILE A 87 6.23 14.04 -13.00
CA ILE A 87 4.92 14.08 -13.68
C ILE A 87 4.29 12.70 -13.58
N ILE A 88 3.13 12.64 -12.95
CA ILE A 88 2.33 11.41 -12.89
C ILE A 88 1.45 11.39 -14.13
N ASP A 89 1.81 10.58 -15.10
CA ASP A 89 1.04 10.42 -16.34
C ASP A 89 -0.24 9.60 -16.11
N LYS A 90 -0.11 8.49 -15.37
CA LYS A 90 -1.20 7.54 -15.17
C LYS A 90 -1.16 6.88 -13.80
N VAL A 91 -2.31 6.90 -13.12
CA VAL A 91 -2.55 6.11 -11.90
C VAL A 91 -3.58 5.04 -12.21
N VAL A 92 -3.26 3.79 -11.92
CA VAL A 92 -4.18 2.66 -12.10
C VAL A 92 -4.25 1.85 -10.81
N TRP A 93 -5.45 1.71 -10.27
CA TRP A 93 -5.72 0.71 -9.25
C TRP A 93 -6.13 -0.62 -9.90
N ARG A 94 -5.64 -1.74 -9.38
CA ARG A 94 -6.00 -3.07 -9.88
C ARG A 94 -6.65 -3.85 -8.75
N VAL A 95 -7.97 -3.92 -8.79
CA VAL A 95 -8.79 -4.69 -7.85
C VAL A 95 -9.42 -5.86 -8.61
N PRO A 96 -9.24 -7.12 -8.16
CA PRO A 96 -9.87 -8.26 -8.82
C PRO A 96 -11.39 -8.18 -8.67
N HIS A 97 -12.11 -8.19 -9.79
CA HIS A 97 -13.56 -8.21 -9.82
C HIS A 97 -14.06 -9.60 -10.21
N ILE A 98 -14.90 -10.20 -9.38
CA ILE A 98 -15.49 -11.53 -9.65
C ILE A 98 -16.92 -11.32 -10.15
N LYS A 99 -17.23 -11.87 -11.32
CA LYS A 99 -18.61 -11.93 -11.84
C LYS A 99 -19.19 -13.30 -11.53
N ALA A 100 -20.25 -13.34 -10.74
CA ALA A 100 -20.95 -14.58 -10.43
C ALA A 100 -21.85 -15.00 -11.60
N GLY A 101 -22.03 -16.32 -11.79
CA GLY A 101 -23.08 -16.83 -12.68
C GLY A 101 -24.46 -16.66 -12.06
N LEU A 102 -25.53 -16.70 -12.87
CA LEU A 102 -26.91 -16.37 -12.45
C LEU A 102 -27.35 -17.03 -11.13
N ARG A 103 -27.07 -18.33 -10.96
CA ARG A 103 -27.45 -19.06 -9.74
C ARG A 103 -26.72 -18.55 -8.50
N SER A 104 -25.41 -18.31 -8.61
CA SER A 104 -24.59 -17.81 -7.51
C SER A 104 -24.89 -16.35 -7.22
N ASP A 105 -25.16 -15.56 -8.24
CA ASP A 105 -25.53 -14.15 -8.13
C ASP A 105 -26.85 -13.96 -7.36
N LEU A 106 -27.85 -14.81 -7.62
CA LEU A 106 -29.09 -14.84 -6.83
C LEU A 106 -28.86 -15.21 -5.36
N GLN A 107 -27.91 -16.10 -5.07
CA GLN A 107 -27.57 -16.45 -3.68
C GLN A 107 -26.83 -15.31 -2.97
N LEU A 108 -25.89 -14.67 -3.66
CA LEU A 108 -25.14 -13.53 -3.17
C LEU A 108 -26.05 -12.32 -2.91
N THR A 109 -27.00 -12.04 -3.81
CA THR A 109 -27.99 -10.97 -3.63
C THR A 109 -28.85 -11.23 -2.39
N LYS A 110 -29.31 -12.47 -2.17
CA LYS A 110 -30.04 -12.83 -0.94
C LYS A 110 -29.23 -12.63 0.34
N ILE A 111 -27.91 -12.79 0.28
CA ILE A 111 -27.01 -12.53 1.42
C ILE A 111 -26.87 -11.02 1.63
N ALA A 112 -26.73 -10.24 0.56
CA ALA A 112 -26.69 -8.78 0.61
C ALA A 112 -28.00 -8.21 1.21
N ASP A 113 -29.16 -8.73 0.82
CA ASP A 113 -30.48 -8.31 1.31
C ASP A 113 -30.66 -8.57 2.81
N ARG A 114 -30.01 -9.60 3.34
CA ARG A 114 -30.01 -9.87 4.79
C ARG A 114 -29.24 -8.83 5.61
N ASN A 115 -28.47 -7.96 4.93
CA ASN A 115 -27.69 -6.88 5.53
C ASN A 115 -26.85 -7.35 6.73
N VAL A 116 -26.19 -8.50 6.57
CA VAL A 116 -25.33 -9.07 7.62
C VAL A 116 -24.06 -8.23 7.68
N LEU A 117 -23.69 -7.78 8.88
CA LEU A 117 -22.44 -7.07 9.11
C LEU A 117 -21.26 -7.99 8.79
N LEU A 118 -20.37 -7.51 7.93
CA LEU A 118 -19.09 -8.15 7.65
C LEU A 118 -18.06 -7.63 8.64
N GLU A 119 -17.62 -8.49 9.54
CA GLU A 119 -16.51 -8.17 10.43
C GLU A 119 -15.23 -8.05 9.59
N MET A 120 -14.62 -6.87 9.64
CA MET A 120 -13.39 -6.56 8.92
C MET A 120 -12.35 -6.09 9.93
N SER A 121 -11.29 -6.88 10.10
CA SER A 121 -10.14 -6.45 10.87
C SER A 121 -9.42 -5.33 10.14
N PHE A 122 -9.38 -4.15 10.74
CA PHE A 122 -8.57 -3.04 10.26
C PHE A 122 -7.28 -2.95 11.07
N ARG A 123 -6.14 -2.90 10.37
CA ARG A 123 -4.84 -2.62 10.98
C ARG A 123 -4.35 -1.25 10.49
N GLY A 124 -4.31 -0.28 11.39
CA GLY A 124 -3.65 0.99 11.17
C GLY A 124 -2.15 0.88 11.38
N TRP A 125 -1.37 1.68 10.67
CA TRP A 125 0.08 1.82 10.87
C TRP A 125 0.38 3.26 11.23
N GLU A 126 1.16 3.45 12.28
CA GLU A 126 1.66 4.76 12.69
C GLU A 126 3.20 4.70 12.64
N LEU A 127 3.82 5.63 11.93
CA LEU A 127 5.27 5.75 11.87
C LEU A 127 5.69 6.80 12.91
N HIS A 128 6.46 6.38 13.91
CA HIS A 128 7.10 7.27 14.86
C HIS A 128 8.58 7.38 14.50
N GLU A 129 8.98 8.52 13.94
CA GLU A 129 10.39 8.82 13.68
C GLU A 129 11.00 9.50 14.90
N TYR A 130 12.06 8.91 15.45
CA TYR A 130 12.83 9.53 16.52
C TYR A 130 13.90 10.44 15.91
N PRO A 131 13.95 11.73 16.27
CA PRO A 131 14.93 12.67 15.71
C PRO A 131 16.37 12.33 16.11
N THR A 132 16.56 11.55 17.16
CA THR A 132 17.86 11.07 17.65
C THR A 132 17.77 9.60 18.01
N LEU A 133 18.77 8.81 17.60
CA LEU A 133 18.82 7.39 17.91
C LEU A 133 19.01 7.21 19.43
N PRO A 134 18.12 6.48 20.13
CA PRO A 134 18.31 6.19 21.54
C PRO A 134 19.54 5.30 21.74
N GLU A 135 20.44 5.67 22.65
CA GLU A 135 21.59 4.81 23.04
C GLU A 135 21.16 3.60 23.89
N THR A 136 19.88 3.52 24.25
CA THR A 136 19.33 2.49 25.11
C THR A 136 19.05 1.20 24.33
N THR A 137 19.50 0.06 24.86
CA THR A 137 19.21 -1.27 24.31
C THR A 137 17.81 -1.78 24.65
N THR A 138 17.09 -1.11 25.54
CA THR A 138 15.74 -1.47 25.98
C THR A 138 14.70 -0.49 25.41
N HIS A 139 13.67 -1.02 24.77
CA HIS A 139 12.57 -0.23 24.21
C HIS A 139 11.24 -0.76 24.75
N ASN A 140 10.42 0.13 25.30
CA ASN A 140 9.07 -0.17 25.74
C ASN A 140 8.06 0.39 24.74
N TRP A 141 7.19 -0.46 24.22
CA TRP A 141 6.16 -0.09 23.25
C TRP A 141 4.79 -0.26 23.89
N ILE A 142 3.97 0.80 23.88
CA ILE A 142 2.60 0.75 24.39
C ILE A 142 1.70 0.21 23.28
N ILE A 143 1.23 -1.03 23.43
CA ILE A 143 0.25 -1.61 22.52
C ILE A 143 -1.12 -1.06 22.89
N LYS A 144 -1.67 -0.18 22.05
CA LYS A 144 -3.05 0.28 22.17
C LYS A 144 -3.96 -0.70 21.43
N THR A 145 -4.77 -1.45 22.17
CA THR A 145 -5.87 -2.23 21.58
C THR A 145 -7.14 -1.38 21.57
N ALA A 146 -7.84 -1.33 20.44
CA ALA A 146 -9.20 -0.81 20.43
C ALA A 146 -10.12 -1.86 21.06
N PRO A 147 -11.04 -1.50 21.97
CA PRO A 147 -12.08 -2.41 22.40
C PRO A 147 -12.91 -2.83 21.18
N SER A 148 -13.28 -4.11 21.12
CA SER A 148 -14.20 -4.62 20.09
C SER A 148 -15.50 -3.81 20.15
N LEU A 149 -15.90 -3.22 19.02
CA LEU A 149 -17.19 -2.56 18.83
C LEU A 149 -18.34 -3.57 18.92
#